data_AF-A0A087SY78-F1
#
_entry.id   AF-A0A087SY78-F1
#
_cell.length_a   1.000
_cell.length_b   1.000
_cell.length_c   1.000
_cell.angle_alpha   90.00
_cell.angle_beta   90.00
_cell.angle_gamma   90.00
#
_symmetry.space_group_name_H-M   'P 1'
#
loop_
_entity.id
_entity.type
_entity.pdbx_description
1 polymer ?
#
loop_
_entity_poly.entity_id
_entity_poly.type
_entity_poly.pdbx_seq_one_letter_code
_entity_poly.pdbx_strand_id
1 'polypeptide(L)'
;MKNKEDLRISEILNEEYLKQLMQERDETRKDAKNSILMLQQENHKQFNKRRKKPRLYKVGDLVAIQRTQYGTSLKLRPRFHGPYKVISITSNDRYEVEKVRCHEGPNMTSTAADLMKPWSNN
;
A
#
# COMPACT_ATOMS: atom_id res chain seq x y z
N MET A 1 -18.61 -46.22 -39.15
CA MET A 1 -17.69 -45.17 -39.63
C MET A 1 -18.36 -43.83 -39.37
N LYS A 2 -17.68 -42.87 -38.70
CA LYS A 2 -18.24 -41.52 -38.53
C LYS A 2 -18.28 -40.84 -39.90
N ASN A 3 -19.41 -40.23 -40.25
CA ASN A 3 -19.55 -39.52 -41.52
C ASN A 3 -18.78 -38.19 -41.45
N LYS A 4 -18.29 -37.70 -42.59
CA LYS A 4 -17.48 -36.46 -42.66
C LYS A 4 -18.29 -35.23 -42.22
N GLU A 5 -19.59 -35.25 -42.49
CA GLU A 5 -20.54 -34.23 -42.04
C GLU A 5 -20.74 -34.23 -40.52
N ASP A 6 -20.79 -35.40 -39.87
CA ASP A 6 -20.93 -35.50 -38.41
C ASP A 6 -19.73 -34.91 -37.67
N LEU A 7 -18.52 -35.10 -38.23
CA LEU A 7 -17.29 -34.51 -37.70
C LEU A 7 -17.33 -32.98 -37.80
N ARG A 8 -17.79 -32.45 -38.93
CA ARG A 8 -17.90 -31.00 -39.16
C ARG A 8 -18.94 -30.35 -38.24
N ILE A 9 -20.08 -31.02 -38.03
CA ILE A 9 -21.11 -30.57 -37.09
C ILE A 9 -20.55 -30.55 -35.66
N SER A 10 -19.79 -31.58 -35.26
CA SER A 10 -19.15 -31.62 -33.94
C SER A 10 -18.11 -30.51 -33.74
N GLU A 11 -17.35 -30.14 -34.77
CA GLU A 11 -16.40 -29.02 -34.72
C GLU A 11 -17.11 -27.69 -34.50
N ILE A 12 -18.16 -27.42 -35.28
CA ILE A 12 -18.96 -26.19 -35.16
C ILE A 12 -19.60 -26.08 -33.76
N LEU A 13 -20.16 -27.17 -33.23
CA LEU A 13 -20.75 -27.20 -31.90
C LEU A 13 -19.71 -26.90 -30.80
N ASN A 14 -18.49 -27.44 -30.94
CA ASN A 14 -17.41 -27.16 -30.00
C ASN A 14 -16.95 -25.70 -30.07
N GLU A 15 -16.86 -25.12 -31.27
CA GLU A 15 -16.51 -23.71 -31.45
C GLU A 15 -17.54 -22.77 -30.81
N GLU A 16 -18.83 -23.02 -31.04
CA GLU A 16 -19.91 -22.23 -30.44
C GLU A 16 -19.93 -22.38 -28.91
N TYR A 17 -19.74 -23.60 -28.41
CA TYR A 17 -19.63 -23.85 -26.97
C TYR A 17 -18.47 -23.09 -26.34
N LEU A 18 -17.29 -23.10 -26.99
CA LEU A 18 -16.13 -22.34 -26.53
C LEU A 18 -16.38 -20.82 -26.56
N LYS A 19 -17.03 -20.29 -27.60
CA LYS A 19 -17.40 -18.87 -27.68
C LYS A 19 -18.32 -18.46 -26.54
N GLN A 20 -19.34 -19.28 -26.25
CA GLN A 20 -20.26 -19.02 -25.14
C GLN A 20 -19.52 -18.98 -23.79
N LEU A 21 -18.65 -19.97 -23.52
CA LEU A 21 -17.85 -20.00 -22.30
C LEU A 21 -16.91 -18.80 -22.17
N MET A 22 -16.33 -18.34 -23.29
CA MET A 22 -15.48 -17.15 -23.29
C MET A 22 -16.29 -15.89 -22.95
N GLN A 23 -17.48 -15.75 -23.54
CA GLN A 23 -18.36 -14.62 -23.26
C GLN A 23 -18.79 -14.59 -21.79
N GLU A 24 -19.24 -15.73 -21.24
CA GLU A 24 -19.62 -15.84 -19.82
C GLU A 24 -18.46 -15.49 -18.88
N ARG A 25 -17.23 -15.91 -19.22
CA ARG A 25 -16.03 -15.54 -18.47
C ARG A 25 -15.76 -14.04 -18.51
N ASP A 26 -15.91 -13.41 -19.66
CA ASP A 26 -15.63 -11.99 -19.83
C ASP A 26 -16.69 -11.12 -19.15
N GLU A 27 -17.95 -11.54 -19.18
CA GLU A 27 -19.04 -10.95 -18.39
C GLU A 27 -18.73 -11.06 -16.88
N THR A 28 -18.39 -12.25 -16.40
CA THR A 28 -18.02 -12.47 -14.99
C THR A 28 -16.84 -11.60 -14.56
N ARG A 29 -15.81 -11.47 -15.41
CA ARG A 29 -14.65 -10.60 -15.14
C ARG A 29 -15.03 -9.13 -15.10
N LYS A 30 -15.90 -8.70 -16.02
CA LYS A 30 -16.38 -7.32 -16.08
C LYS A 30 -17.16 -6.97 -14.82
N ASP A 31 -18.03 -7.86 -14.36
CA ASP A 31 -18.82 -7.67 -13.16
C ASP A 31 -17.93 -7.65 -11.91
N ALA A 32 -17.02 -8.62 -11.78
CA ALA A 32 -16.06 -8.63 -10.68
C ALA A 32 -15.20 -7.35 -10.65
N LYS A 33 -14.75 -6.87 -11.81
CA LYS A 33 -14.00 -5.60 -11.92
C LYS A 33 -14.83 -4.42 -11.43
N ASN A 34 -16.10 -4.34 -11.82
CA ASN A 34 -17.00 -3.28 -11.39
C ASN A 34 -17.22 -3.32 -9.88
N SER A 35 -17.47 -4.50 -9.31
CA SER A 35 -17.65 -4.68 -7.86
C SER A 35 -16.40 -4.27 -7.08
N ILE A 36 -15.19 -4.67 -7.54
CA ILE A 36 -13.93 -4.27 -6.92
C ILE A 36 -13.74 -2.76 -6.99
N LEU A 37 -14.05 -2.13 -8.14
CA LEU A 37 -13.92 -0.69 -8.30
C LEU A 37 -14.85 0.07 -7.35
N MET A 38 -16.11 -0.37 -7.21
CA MET A 38 -17.07 0.23 -6.28
C MET A 38 -16.58 0.11 -4.83
N LEU A 39 -16.09 -1.07 -4.44
CA LEU A 39 -15.53 -1.30 -3.11
C LEU A 39 -14.30 -0.41 -2.84
N GLN A 40 -13.40 -0.26 -3.82
CA GLN A 40 -12.22 0.60 -3.70
C GLN A 40 -12.63 2.08 -3.52
N GLN A 41 -13.63 2.55 -4.25
CA GLN A 41 -14.15 3.91 -4.11
C GLN A 41 -14.76 4.14 -2.74
N GLU A 42 -15.54 3.18 -2.23
CA GLU A 42 -16.14 3.27 -0.91
C GLU A 42 -15.06 3.27 0.19
N ASN A 43 -14.09 2.36 0.11
CA ASN A 43 -12.95 2.30 1.03
C ASN A 43 -12.18 3.62 1.05
N HIS A 44 -11.93 4.22 -0.12
CA HIS A 44 -11.26 5.52 -0.23
C HIS A 44 -12.07 6.64 0.43
N LYS A 45 -13.39 6.70 0.18
CA LYS A 45 -14.28 7.68 0.82
C LYS A 45 -14.27 7.53 2.34
N GLN A 46 -14.44 6.31 2.83
CA GLN A 46 -14.53 6.03 4.26
C GLN A 46 -13.22 6.31 5.00
N PHE A 47 -12.09 5.95 4.39
CA PHE A 47 -10.78 6.24 4.94
C PHE A 47 -10.51 7.75 4.99
N ASN A 48 -10.72 8.46 3.86
CA ASN A 48 -10.49 9.90 3.78
C ASN A 48 -11.40 10.70 4.69
N LYS A 49 -12.64 10.24 4.93
CA LYS A 49 -13.59 10.87 5.87
C LYS A 49 -13.00 11.01 7.28
N ARG A 50 -12.17 10.07 7.72
CA ARG A 50 -11.57 10.05 9.07
C ARG A 50 -10.09 10.45 9.09
N ARG A 51 -9.45 10.61 7.92
CA ARG A 51 -8.02 10.90 7.82
C ARG A 51 -7.72 12.34 8.22
N LYS A 52 -6.80 12.51 9.17
CA LYS A 52 -6.22 13.82 9.49
C LYS A 52 -5.09 14.15 8.52
N LYS A 53 -4.96 15.43 8.15
CA LYS A 53 -3.80 15.87 7.34
C LYS A 53 -2.51 15.62 8.15
N PRO A 54 -1.49 15.01 7.54
CA PRO A 54 -0.24 14.76 8.21
C PRO A 54 0.49 16.08 8.48
N ARG A 55 1.39 16.05 9.46
CA ARG A 55 2.29 17.17 9.70
C ARG A 55 3.33 17.25 8.59
N LEU A 56 3.51 18.44 8.04
CA LEU A 56 4.55 18.70 7.06
C LEU A 56 5.86 19.05 7.76
N TYR A 57 6.96 18.45 7.29
CA TYR A 57 8.31 18.73 7.74
C TYR A 57 9.12 19.30 6.58
N LYS A 58 10.09 20.16 6.90
CA LYS A 58 11.03 20.71 5.94
C LYS A 58 12.37 20.01 6.05
N VAL A 59 13.15 20.06 4.98
CA VAL A 59 14.55 19.62 5.00
C VAL A 59 15.29 20.41 6.08
N GLY A 60 16.01 19.71 6.94
CA GLY A 60 16.73 20.28 8.07
C GLY A 60 15.98 20.24 9.40
N ASP A 61 14.68 19.95 9.42
CA ASP A 61 13.91 19.86 10.66
C ASP A 61 14.41 18.69 11.53
N LEU A 62 14.43 18.91 12.85
CA LEU A 62 14.72 17.88 13.83
C LEU A 62 13.44 17.15 14.24
N VAL A 63 13.49 15.83 14.19
CA VAL A 63 12.35 14.95 14.37
C VAL A 63 12.75 13.70 15.17
N ALA A 64 11.79 13.14 15.90
CA ALA A 64 11.91 11.82 16.51
C ALA A 64 11.11 10.81 15.71
N ILE A 65 11.67 9.63 15.46
CA ILE A 65 11.04 8.55 14.70
C ILE A 65 10.50 7.49 15.64
N GLN A 66 9.30 6.99 15.41
CA GLN A 66 8.71 5.91 16.18
C GLN A 66 9.44 4.58 15.91
N ARG A 67 9.69 3.81 16.97
CA ARG A 67 10.15 2.42 16.88
C ARG A 67 9.05 1.56 16.24
N THR A 68 9.39 0.89 15.14
CA THR A 68 8.50 -0.02 14.41
C THR A 68 8.76 -1.50 14.70
N GLN A 69 9.96 -1.83 15.19
CA GLN A 69 10.32 -3.20 15.54
C GLN A 69 9.68 -3.60 16.88
N TYR A 70 8.97 -4.73 16.86
CA TYR A 70 8.40 -5.38 18.04
C TYR A 70 9.36 -6.44 18.57
N GLY A 71 9.42 -6.63 19.90
CA GLY A 71 10.34 -7.57 20.53
C GLY A 71 10.15 -7.68 22.04
N THR A 72 10.79 -8.70 22.64
CA THR A 72 10.84 -8.90 24.09
C THR A 72 11.70 -7.79 24.74
N SER A 73 11.46 -7.48 26.02
CA SER A 73 12.18 -6.44 26.80
C SER A 73 12.00 -4.96 26.39
N LEU A 74 11.02 -4.62 25.55
CA LEU A 74 10.79 -3.24 25.10
C LEU A 74 9.91 -2.37 26.02
N LYS A 75 9.35 -2.92 27.10
CA LYS A 75 8.37 -2.21 27.97
C LYS A 75 8.92 -0.92 28.58
N LEU A 76 10.22 -0.90 28.93
CA LEU A 76 10.89 0.26 29.51
C LEU A 76 11.62 1.14 28.48
N ARG A 77 11.68 0.71 27.21
CA ARG A 77 12.40 1.45 26.17
C ARG A 77 11.53 2.58 25.62
N PRO A 78 12.12 3.73 25.24
CA PRO A 78 11.37 4.82 24.66
C PRO A 78 10.75 4.39 23.32
N ARG A 79 9.49 4.75 23.12
CA ARG A 79 8.73 4.47 21.89
C ARG A 79 9.29 5.20 20.66
N PHE A 80 10.00 6.30 20.85
CA PHE A 80 10.62 7.08 19.79
C PHE A 80 12.14 7.08 19.93
N HIS A 81 12.84 6.95 18.82
CA HIS A 81 14.28 7.14 18.73
C HIS A 81 14.64 8.64 18.75
N GLY A 82 15.88 8.92 19.15
CA GLY A 82 16.43 10.27 19.34
C GLY A 82 16.46 11.14 18.09
N PRO A 83 17.07 12.33 18.13
CA PRO A 83 16.89 13.33 17.09
C PRO A 83 17.47 12.86 15.75
N TYR A 84 16.60 12.81 14.77
CA TYR A 84 16.93 12.71 13.36
C TYR A 84 16.75 14.08 12.71
N LYS A 85 17.48 14.29 11.62
CA LYS A 85 17.34 15.43 10.72
C LYS A 85 16.69 14.96 9.44
N VAL A 86 15.70 15.71 8.95
CA VAL A 86 15.10 15.45 7.63
C VAL A 86 16.12 15.81 6.54
N ILE A 87 16.47 14.86 5.69
CA ILE A 87 17.39 15.04 4.56
C ILE A 87 16.62 15.40 3.30
N SER A 88 15.60 14.60 2.99
CA SER A 88 14.84 14.70 1.74
C SER A 88 13.36 14.42 1.98
N ILE A 89 12.51 15.01 1.13
CA ILE A 89 11.07 14.82 1.16
C ILE A 89 10.71 13.90 -0.01
N THR A 90 10.08 12.77 0.30
CA THR A 90 9.64 11.75 -0.65
C THR A 90 8.14 11.87 -0.90
N SER A 91 7.62 11.21 -1.93
CA SER A 91 6.18 11.15 -2.20
C SER A 91 5.39 10.49 -1.05
N ASN A 92 4.09 10.79 -0.98
CA ASN A 92 3.13 10.22 -0.02
C ASN A 92 3.46 10.50 1.45
N ASP A 93 3.85 11.74 1.76
CA ASP A 93 4.13 12.21 3.13
C ASP A 93 5.23 11.40 3.84
N ARG A 94 6.22 10.94 3.07
CA ARG A 94 7.40 10.23 3.57
C ARG A 94 8.63 11.11 3.54
N TYR A 95 9.53 10.87 4.48
CA TYR A 95 10.74 11.65 4.67
C TYR A 95 11.92 10.72 4.85
N GLU A 96 13.02 11.07 4.21
CA GLU A 96 14.33 10.48 4.52
C GLU A 96 14.95 11.25 5.67
N VAL A 97 15.44 10.49 6.63
CA VAL A 97 15.87 11.01 7.93
C VAL A 97 17.19 10.38 8.32
N GLU A 98 18.12 11.24 8.73
CA GLU A 98 19.46 10.85 9.18
C GLU A 98 19.64 11.17 10.65
N LYS A 99 20.30 10.24 11.33
CA LYS A 99 20.55 10.28 12.75
C LYS A 99 21.62 11.31 13.09
N VAL A 100 21.32 12.24 14.00
CA VAL A 100 22.24 13.35 14.34
C VAL A 100 23.28 12.95 15.38
N ARG A 101 22.96 12.05 16.32
CA ARG A 101 23.83 11.66 17.44
C ARG A 101 23.90 10.16 17.66
N CYS A 102 24.84 9.70 18.47
CA CYS A 102 24.94 8.31 18.90
C CYS A 102 23.81 7.97 19.91
N HIS A 103 22.63 7.62 19.39
CA HIS A 103 21.54 7.03 20.17
C HIS A 103 21.11 5.69 19.57
N GLU A 104 20.15 5.00 20.20
CA GLU A 104 19.61 3.76 19.66
C GLU A 104 18.81 4.03 18.37
N GLY A 105 18.97 3.19 17.34
CA GLY A 105 18.22 3.27 16.07
C GLY A 105 19.12 3.31 14.83
N PRO A 106 18.52 3.11 13.63
CA PRO A 106 19.21 3.12 12.35
C PRO A 106 19.85 4.47 12.02
N ASN A 107 20.93 4.49 11.23
CA ASN A 107 21.63 5.74 10.88
C ASN A 107 20.89 6.56 9.82
N MET A 108 20.33 5.91 8.80
CA MET A 108 19.54 6.53 7.73
C MET A 108 18.30 5.68 7.49
N THR A 109 17.12 6.30 7.36
CA THR A 109 15.85 5.57 7.17
C THR A 109 14.82 6.44 6.45
N SER A 110 13.87 5.81 5.77
CA SER A 110 12.66 6.48 5.27
C SER A 110 11.48 6.21 6.21
N THR A 111 10.83 7.27 6.70
CA THR A 111 9.71 7.18 7.64
C THR A 111 8.51 8.00 7.15
N ALA A 112 7.29 7.56 7.46
CA ALA A 112 6.06 8.34 7.19
C ALA A 112 5.84 9.43 8.25
N ALA A 113 5.22 10.54 7.87
CA ALA A 113 4.90 11.67 8.76
C ALA A 113 4.18 11.25 10.05
N ASP A 114 3.30 10.26 9.97
CA ASP A 114 2.48 9.77 11.09
C ASP A 114 3.30 9.08 12.18
N LEU A 115 4.49 8.57 11.82
CA LEU A 115 5.44 7.93 12.73
C LEU A 115 6.53 8.89 13.20
N MET A 116 6.40 10.18 12.88
CA MET A 116 7.35 11.23 13.22
C MET A 116 6.72 12.24 14.17
N LYS A 117 7.53 12.79 15.08
CA LYS A 117 7.16 13.94 15.90
C LYS A 117 8.26 14.99 15.85
N PRO A 118 7.97 16.29 15.98
CA PRO A 118 9.01 17.30 16.12
C PRO A 118 9.90 16.99 17.33
N TRP A 119 11.18 17.28 17.20
CA TRP A 119 12.09 17.28 18.33
C TRP A 119 12.07 18.66 18.99
N SER A 120 11.38 18.77 20.14
CA SER A 120 11.40 20.01 20.92
C SER A 120 12.71 20.12 21.68
N ASN A 121 13.49 21.16 21.38
CA ASN A 121 14.55 21.63 22.28
C ASN A 121 13.88 22.56 23.30
N ASN A 122 13.49 22.01 24.44
CA ASN A 122 13.37 22.82 25.66
C ASN A 122 14.75 22.91 26.31
#